data_AF-A0A2D8BCC3-F1
#
_entry.id   AF-A0A2D8BCC3-F1
#
_cell.length_a   1.000
_cell.length_b   1.000
_cell.length_c   1.000
_cell.angle_alpha   90.00
_cell.angle_beta   90.00
_cell.angle_gamma   90.00
#
_symmetry.space_group_name_H-M   'P 1'
#
loop_
_entity.id
_entity.type
_entity.pdbx_description
1 polymer ?
#
loop_
_entity_poly.entity_id
_entity_poly.type
_entity_poly.pdbx_seq_one_letter_code
_entity_poly.pdbx_strand_id
1 'polypeptide(L)'
;MRRASSEPPTKWPRCMPARSPPEDLPMNRLLFPLLLCLAPVALAADYGEPMPEGDVVAIAEAAANPGAYEGKPAKFSGRITEVCQKKGCWVALEQDGHGARVMAKDHGFEVPRDASGPAVAYGVLQVEPISEEHARHLVEDDGAKAPAERELRIVATAISLPDA
;
A
#
# COMPACT_ATOMS: atom_id res chain seq x y z
N MET A 1 41.45 -43.56 19.27
CA MET A 1 42.83 -43.80 18.77
C MET A 1 42.90 -43.39 17.31
N ARG A 2 43.98 -42.72 16.89
CA ARG A 2 44.24 -42.41 15.46
C ARG A 2 44.98 -43.58 14.81
N ARG A 3 44.60 -43.99 13.60
CA ARG A 3 45.46 -44.55 12.54
C ARG A 3 44.87 -44.04 11.22
N ALA A 4 45.52 -43.15 10.48
CA ALA A 4 46.80 -43.27 9.77
C ALA A 4 46.63 -43.96 8.40
N SER A 5 47.05 -43.22 7.37
CA SER A 5 46.92 -43.43 5.94
C SER A 5 47.57 -44.70 5.38
N SER A 6 47.13 -45.13 4.19
CA SER A 6 48.01 -45.41 3.04
C SER A 6 47.24 -45.82 1.78
N GLU A 7 47.46 -45.11 0.66
CA GLU A 7 47.23 -45.53 -0.74
C GLU A 7 48.47 -46.30 -1.26
N PRO A 8 48.67 -46.63 -2.56
CA PRO A 8 47.81 -46.62 -3.77
C PRO A 8 47.71 -48.09 -4.32
N PRO A 9 47.86 -48.51 -5.62
CA PRO A 9 47.91 -47.80 -6.92
C PRO A 9 47.19 -48.50 -8.12
N THR A 10 47.45 -47.96 -9.33
CA THR A 10 47.32 -48.57 -10.68
C THR A 10 45.91 -48.82 -11.26
N LYS A 11 45.46 -47.90 -12.13
CA LYS A 11 45.70 -48.00 -13.60
C LYS A 11 45.21 -46.76 -14.34
N TRP A 12 46.00 -46.24 -15.29
CA TRP A 12 45.57 -45.25 -16.26
C TRP A 12 45.60 -45.86 -17.67
N PRO A 13 44.47 -45.87 -18.42
CA PRO A 13 44.50 -46.19 -19.83
C PRO A 13 44.90 -44.96 -20.66
N ARG A 14 46.14 -45.00 -21.13
CA ARG A 14 46.60 -44.58 -22.47
C ARG A 14 46.32 -43.14 -22.95
N CYS A 15 47.40 -42.39 -23.15
CA CYS A 15 47.42 -41.11 -23.86
C CYS A 15 46.76 -41.20 -25.24
N MET A 16 45.89 -40.23 -25.56
CA MET A 16 45.57 -39.86 -26.94
C MET A 16 46.46 -38.69 -27.37
N PRO A 17 46.91 -38.61 -28.64
CA PRO A 17 47.78 -37.55 -29.10
C PRO A 17 47.04 -36.21 -29.25
N ALA A 18 47.71 -35.12 -28.93
CA ALA A 18 47.21 -33.78 -29.14
C ALA A 18 46.99 -33.44 -30.62
N ARG A 19 45.94 -32.68 -30.91
CA ARG A 19 45.82 -31.87 -32.13
C ARG A 19 45.28 -30.49 -31.77
N SER A 20 46.00 -29.47 -32.21
CA SER A 20 45.61 -28.06 -32.31
C SER A 20 46.12 -27.55 -33.67
N PRO A 21 45.69 -26.39 -34.20
CA PRO A 21 44.42 -25.66 -34.03
C PRO A 21 43.65 -25.67 -35.39
N PRO A 22 42.75 -24.70 -35.73
CA PRO A 22 43.09 -23.30 -35.98
C PRO A 22 42.25 -22.29 -35.16
N GLU A 23 42.67 -21.03 -35.23
CA GLU A 23 42.17 -19.89 -34.44
C GLU A 23 41.22 -19.01 -35.28
N ASP A 24 39.92 -19.31 -35.29
CA ASP A 24 38.94 -18.53 -36.06
C ASP A 24 37.69 -18.18 -35.23
N LEU A 25 37.76 -17.10 -34.42
CA LEU A 25 36.59 -16.55 -33.70
C LEU A 25 36.30 -15.09 -34.11
N PRO A 26 35.38 -14.84 -35.04
CA PRO A 26 34.74 -13.55 -35.14
C PRO A 26 33.82 -13.35 -33.92
N MET A 27 34.18 -12.36 -33.13
CA MET A 27 33.47 -11.86 -31.97
C MET A 27 32.00 -11.51 -32.25
N ASN A 28 31.09 -12.48 -32.11
CA ASN A 28 29.69 -12.21 -31.79
C ASN A 28 29.45 -12.51 -30.32
N ARG A 29 29.74 -11.51 -29.49
CA ARG A 29 29.49 -11.57 -28.04
C ARG A 29 28.03 -11.93 -27.79
N LEU A 30 27.83 -12.86 -26.86
CA LEU A 30 26.56 -13.05 -26.14
C LEU A 30 26.13 -11.71 -25.52
N LEU A 31 25.36 -10.93 -26.28
CA LEU A 31 24.57 -9.81 -25.82
C LEU A 31 23.12 -10.28 -25.78
N PHE A 32 22.85 -11.22 -24.86
CA PHE A 32 21.51 -11.31 -24.29
C PHE A 32 21.33 -10.00 -23.53
N PRO A 33 20.42 -9.09 -23.93
CA PRO A 33 20.20 -7.90 -23.16
C PRO A 33 19.62 -8.35 -21.82
N LEU A 34 20.39 -8.18 -20.75
CA LEU A 34 19.82 -8.16 -19.41
C LEU A 34 18.94 -6.91 -19.35
N LEU A 35 17.70 -7.06 -19.81
CA LEU A 35 16.67 -6.05 -19.73
C LEU A 35 16.37 -5.87 -18.25
N LEU A 36 17.12 -4.95 -17.63
CA LEU A 36 16.97 -4.57 -16.25
C LEU A 36 15.65 -3.82 -16.14
N CYS A 37 14.56 -4.56 -15.93
CA CYS A 37 13.25 -4.00 -15.66
C CYS A 37 13.33 -3.22 -14.35
N LEU A 38 13.59 -1.91 -14.43
CA LEU A 38 13.22 -0.98 -13.38
C LEU A 38 11.69 -0.95 -13.32
N ALA A 39 11.12 -1.89 -12.57
CA ALA A 39 9.78 -1.70 -12.04
C ALA A 39 9.83 -0.45 -11.13
N PRO A 40 8.93 0.52 -11.30
CA PRO A 40 8.82 1.61 -10.34
C PRO A 40 8.48 0.99 -8.98
N VAL A 41 9.33 1.23 -7.98
CA VAL A 41 9.01 0.92 -6.59
C VAL A 41 8.04 1.99 -6.14
N ALA A 42 6.76 1.62 -6.01
CA ALA A 42 5.78 2.46 -5.32
C ALA A 42 6.30 2.69 -3.88
N LEU A 43 6.54 3.95 -3.54
CA LEU A 43 7.01 4.35 -2.21
C LEU A 43 5.77 4.77 -1.42
N ALA A 44 5.37 3.93 -0.46
CA ALA A 44 4.32 4.30 0.47
C ALA A 44 4.66 5.62 1.16
N ALA A 45 3.74 6.58 1.12
CA ALA A 45 3.87 7.86 1.80
C ALA A 45 3.06 7.85 3.10
N ASP A 46 3.75 7.96 4.22
CA ASP A 46 3.16 8.02 5.55
C ASP A 46 3.12 9.47 6.06
N TYR A 47 1.99 9.87 6.64
CA TYR A 47 1.74 11.21 7.17
C TYR A 47 1.23 11.12 8.61
N GLY A 48 1.76 11.97 9.50
CA GLY A 48 1.37 12.05 10.90
C GLY A 48 2.26 11.21 11.83
N GLU A 49 1.66 10.60 12.84
CA GLU A 49 2.34 9.68 13.78
C GLU A 49 2.72 8.35 13.10
N PRO A 50 3.66 7.57 13.67
CA PRO A 50 3.96 6.23 13.16
C PRO A 50 2.72 5.33 13.13
N MET A 51 2.42 4.74 11.96
CA MET A 51 1.29 3.83 11.77
C MET A 51 1.46 2.59 12.68
N PRO A 52 0.51 2.28 13.58
CA PRO A 52 0.64 1.12 14.46
C PRO A 52 0.44 -0.21 13.73
N GLU A 53 0.99 -1.27 14.31
CA GLU A 53 0.69 -2.65 13.94
C GLU A 53 -0.77 -3.01 14.25
N GLY A 54 -1.24 -4.12 13.67
CA GLY A 54 -2.61 -4.63 13.85
C GLY A 54 -3.47 -4.56 12.59
N ASP A 55 -4.66 -5.14 12.72
CA ASP A 55 -5.61 -5.39 11.64
C ASP A 55 -6.19 -4.10 11.04
N VAL A 56 -6.67 -4.22 9.80
CA VAL A 56 -7.24 -3.10 9.02
C VAL A 56 -8.70 -3.42 8.72
N VAL A 57 -9.59 -2.49 9.05
CA VAL A 57 -11.04 -2.55 8.86
C VAL A 57 -11.40 -1.77 7.60
N ALA A 58 -12.18 -2.35 6.69
CA ALA A 58 -12.66 -1.60 5.52
C ALA A 58 -13.69 -0.53 5.92
N ILE A 59 -13.72 0.63 5.25
CA ILE A 59 -14.76 1.65 5.47
C ILE A 59 -16.17 1.08 5.26
N ALA A 60 -16.37 0.20 4.27
CA ALA A 60 -17.62 -0.50 4.06
C ALA A 60 -18.04 -1.36 5.27
N GLU A 61 -17.10 -2.05 5.91
CA GLU A 61 -17.37 -2.86 7.11
C GLU A 61 -17.69 -1.97 8.32
N ALA A 62 -16.91 -0.90 8.51
CA ALA A 62 -17.15 0.07 9.57
C ALA A 62 -18.52 0.77 9.42
N ALA A 63 -18.96 1.02 8.18
CA ALA A 63 -20.28 1.57 7.87
C ALA A 63 -21.43 0.57 8.04
N ALA A 64 -21.19 -0.73 7.80
CA ALA A 64 -22.18 -1.77 8.04
C ALA A 64 -22.41 -2.04 9.55
N ASN A 65 -21.41 -1.80 10.41
CA ASN A 65 -21.51 -2.00 11.85
C ASN A 65 -20.78 -0.90 12.66
N PRO A 66 -21.24 0.36 12.63
CA PRO A 66 -20.52 1.48 13.24
C PRO A 66 -20.38 1.34 14.76
N GLY A 67 -21.37 0.75 15.45
CA GLY A 67 -21.33 0.55 16.90
C GLY A 67 -20.24 -0.42 17.39
N ALA A 68 -19.64 -1.22 16.50
CA ALA A 68 -18.46 -2.02 16.84
C ALA A 68 -17.18 -1.16 16.93
N TYR A 69 -17.11 -0.06 16.19
CA TYR A 69 -15.89 0.73 15.95
C TYR A 69 -15.96 2.16 16.51
N GLU A 70 -17.16 2.71 16.73
CA GLU A 70 -17.39 4.04 17.27
C GLU A 70 -16.68 4.26 18.62
N GLY A 71 -16.00 5.40 18.76
CA GLY A 71 -15.24 5.78 19.95
C GLY A 71 -13.94 5.01 20.17
N LYS A 72 -13.58 4.06 19.29
CA LYS A 72 -12.35 3.24 19.42
C LYS A 72 -11.32 3.63 18.36
N PRO A 73 -10.02 3.61 18.71
CA PRO A 73 -8.96 3.72 17.72
C PRO A 73 -8.85 2.42 16.90
N ALA A 74 -8.82 2.55 15.58
CA ALA A 74 -8.58 1.43 14.66
C ALA A 74 -7.93 1.93 13.35
N LYS A 75 -7.49 0.99 12.51
CA LYS A 75 -6.96 1.26 11.17
C LYS A 75 -8.09 1.04 10.16
N PHE A 76 -8.32 2.03 9.31
CA PHE A 76 -9.42 2.06 8.37
C PHE A 76 -8.91 2.19 6.93
N SER A 77 -9.28 1.26 6.04
CA SER A 77 -8.91 1.29 4.63
C SER A 77 -10.04 1.72 3.72
N GLY A 78 -9.70 2.52 2.72
CA GLY A 78 -10.57 2.86 1.58
C GLY A 78 -9.77 3.47 0.44
N ARG A 79 -10.46 3.93 -0.60
CA ARG A 79 -9.88 4.72 -1.68
C ARG A 79 -10.08 6.20 -1.39
N ILE A 80 -9.02 7.01 -1.49
CA ILE A 80 -9.10 8.46 -1.55
C ILE A 80 -9.87 8.87 -2.81
N THR A 81 -11.02 9.49 -2.63
CA THR A 81 -11.85 10.08 -3.68
C THR A 81 -11.74 11.60 -3.72
N GLU A 82 -11.45 12.24 -2.59
CA GLU A 82 -11.30 13.69 -2.50
C GLU A 82 -10.30 14.07 -1.39
N VAL A 83 -9.59 15.19 -1.59
CA VAL A 83 -8.73 15.82 -0.59
C VAL A 83 -9.08 17.32 -0.50
N CYS A 84 -9.04 17.88 0.71
CA CYS A 84 -9.31 19.29 0.95
C CYS A 84 -8.39 20.22 0.11
N GLN A 85 -8.94 20.81 -0.96
CA GLN A 85 -8.17 21.65 -1.91
C GLN A 85 -7.58 22.94 -1.31
N LYS A 86 -8.01 23.34 -0.10
CA LYS A 86 -7.48 24.50 0.62
C LYS A 86 -6.11 24.23 1.25
N LYS A 87 -5.92 23.08 1.91
CA LYS A 87 -4.70 22.76 2.68
C LYS A 87 -4.47 21.26 3.00
N GLY A 88 -5.17 20.32 2.36
CA GLY A 88 -4.95 18.89 2.60
C GLY A 88 -5.34 18.38 3.99
N CYS A 89 -6.08 19.16 4.79
CA CYS A 89 -6.37 18.85 6.21
C CYS A 89 -7.48 17.82 6.44
N TRP A 90 -8.16 17.38 5.39
CA TRP A 90 -9.10 16.27 5.42
C TRP A 90 -9.11 15.53 4.08
N VAL A 91 -9.48 14.26 4.15
CA VAL A 91 -9.51 13.30 3.03
C VAL A 91 -10.84 12.55 3.06
N ALA A 92 -11.49 12.36 1.93
CA ALA A 92 -12.63 11.46 1.79
C ALA A 92 -12.13 10.07 1.38
N LEU A 93 -12.46 9.05 2.19
CA LEU A 93 -12.28 7.65 1.85
C LEU A 93 -13.61 7.04 1.43
N GLU A 94 -13.59 6.23 0.37
CA GLU A 94 -14.74 5.49 -0.14
C GLU A 94 -14.40 4.00 -0.29
N GLN A 95 -15.36 3.13 0.00
CA GLN A 95 -15.34 1.74 -0.43
C GLN A 95 -16.77 1.19 -0.55
N ASP A 96 -17.07 0.48 -1.65
CA ASP A 96 -18.34 -0.22 -1.90
C ASP A 96 -19.61 0.68 -1.81
N GLY A 97 -19.46 1.98 -2.03
CA GLY A 97 -20.50 3.00 -1.88
C GLY A 97 -20.63 3.59 -0.47
N HIS A 98 -19.77 3.21 0.47
CA HIS A 98 -19.71 3.76 1.82
C HIS A 98 -18.55 4.75 1.94
N GLY A 99 -18.84 5.95 2.46
CA GLY A 99 -17.86 7.03 2.65
C GLY A 99 -17.51 7.27 4.11
N ALA A 100 -16.28 7.73 4.35
CA ALA A 100 -15.85 8.31 5.63
C ALA A 100 -14.90 9.49 5.41
N ARG A 101 -15.06 10.56 6.19
CA ARG A 101 -14.18 11.73 6.16
C ARG A 101 -13.09 11.61 7.23
N VAL A 102 -11.84 11.44 6.77
CA VAL A 102 -10.65 11.43 7.61
C VAL A 102 -10.23 12.87 7.90
N MET A 103 -10.14 13.21 9.18
CA MET A 103 -9.74 14.52 9.69
C MET A 103 -8.41 14.38 10.43
N ALA A 104 -7.41 15.17 10.09
CA ALA A 104 -6.16 15.21 10.84
C ALA A 104 -6.40 15.77 12.24
N LYS A 105 -6.23 14.94 13.28
CA LYS A 105 -6.36 15.32 14.69
C LYS A 105 -5.41 16.48 14.98
N ASP A 106 -5.93 17.54 15.60
CA ASP A 106 -5.18 18.73 16.01
C ASP A 106 -4.34 19.38 14.88
N HIS A 107 -4.73 19.15 13.62
CA HIS A 107 -3.94 19.50 12.41
C HIS A 107 -2.53 18.87 12.36
N GLY A 108 -2.34 17.69 12.95
CA GLY A 108 -1.04 17.00 13.04
C GLY A 108 -0.45 16.52 11.71
N PHE A 109 -1.22 16.50 10.61
CA PHE A 109 -0.71 16.22 9.27
C PHE A 109 -1.56 16.89 8.18
N GLU A 110 -0.98 16.99 6.98
CA GLU A 110 -1.63 17.46 5.75
C GLU A 110 -1.31 16.46 4.61
N VAL A 111 -2.31 16.12 3.79
CA VAL A 111 -2.18 15.17 2.67
C VAL A 111 -2.07 15.96 1.35
N PRO A 112 -1.25 15.52 0.37
CA PRO A 112 -1.17 16.19 -0.95
C PRO A 112 -2.55 16.32 -1.59
N ARG A 113 -2.83 17.49 -2.19
CA ARG A 113 -4.17 17.83 -2.70
C ARG A 113 -4.55 17.08 -3.98
N ASP A 114 -3.54 16.50 -4.62
CA ASP A 114 -3.56 15.63 -5.78
C ASP A 114 -3.51 14.13 -5.43
N ALA A 115 -3.42 13.79 -4.13
CA ALA A 115 -3.45 12.40 -3.69
C ALA A 115 -4.78 11.71 -4.05
N SER A 116 -4.68 10.47 -4.51
CA SER A 116 -5.80 9.60 -4.85
C SER A 116 -5.36 8.14 -4.73
N GLY A 117 -6.28 7.18 -4.85
CA GLY A 117 -5.94 5.75 -4.76
C GLY A 117 -6.11 5.17 -3.36
N PRO A 118 -5.59 3.96 -3.07
CA PRO A 118 -5.76 3.32 -1.78
C PRO A 118 -5.11 4.12 -0.64
N ALA A 119 -5.71 4.09 0.55
CA ALA A 119 -5.10 4.62 1.77
C ALA A 119 -5.58 3.88 3.02
N VAL A 120 -4.77 3.93 4.07
CA VAL A 120 -5.08 3.40 5.41
C VAL A 120 -4.91 4.52 6.43
N ALA A 121 -5.98 4.91 7.11
CA ALA A 121 -5.96 5.91 8.18
C ALA A 121 -6.05 5.24 9.56
N TYR A 122 -5.21 5.64 10.52
CA TYR A 122 -5.34 5.24 11.92
C TYR A 122 -5.94 6.37 12.74
N GLY A 123 -7.06 6.11 13.41
CA GLY A 123 -7.82 7.12 14.12
C GLY A 123 -9.01 6.58 14.89
N VAL A 124 -9.72 7.48 15.55
CA VAL A 124 -10.97 7.18 16.27
C VAL A 124 -12.16 7.43 15.36
N LEU A 125 -13.04 6.44 15.21
CA LEU A 125 -14.30 6.59 14.47
C LEU A 125 -15.35 7.35 15.30
N GLN A 126 -16.01 8.31 14.67
CA GLN A 126 -17.12 9.11 15.17
C GLN A 126 -18.29 9.00 14.19
N VAL A 127 -19.51 8.95 14.71
CA VAL A 127 -20.74 8.82 13.91
C VAL A 127 -21.60 10.07 14.11
N GLU A 128 -21.38 11.07 13.26
CA GLU A 128 -22.04 12.37 13.36
C GLU A 128 -23.43 12.32 12.69
N PRO A 129 -24.49 12.91 13.27
CA PRO A 129 -25.77 13.04 12.59
C PRO A 129 -25.67 14.04 11.43
N ILE A 130 -26.19 13.68 10.26
CA ILE A 130 -26.26 14.58 9.09
C ILE A 130 -27.62 15.32 9.13
N SER A 131 -27.63 16.63 8.88
CA SER A 131 -28.89 17.37 8.71
C SER A 131 -29.55 17.01 7.39
N GLU A 132 -30.88 16.98 7.31
CA GLU A 132 -31.60 16.57 6.10
C GLU A 132 -31.19 17.41 4.86
N GLU A 133 -30.87 18.69 5.06
CA GLU A 133 -30.33 19.60 4.04
C GLU A 133 -28.96 19.14 3.50
N HIS A 134 -28.03 18.76 4.39
CA HIS A 134 -26.71 18.25 4.01
C HIS A 134 -26.83 16.86 3.35
N ALA A 135 -27.74 16.01 3.82
CA ALA A 135 -28.00 14.70 3.23
C ALA A 135 -28.57 14.81 1.80
N ARG A 136 -29.35 15.87 1.51
CA ARG A 136 -29.83 16.19 0.15
C ARG A 136 -28.69 16.65 -0.76
N HIS A 137 -27.84 17.57 -0.31
CA HIS A 137 -26.65 18.01 -1.07
C HIS A 137 -25.75 16.81 -1.46
N LEU A 138 -25.49 15.87 -0.55
CA LEU A 138 -24.70 14.66 -0.85
C LEU A 138 -25.34 13.76 -1.94
N VAL A 139 -26.67 13.79 -2.10
CA VAL A 139 -27.40 13.01 -3.11
C VAL A 139 -27.48 13.79 -4.44
N GLU A 140 -27.72 15.09 -4.38
CA GLU A 140 -27.96 15.96 -5.54
C GLU A 140 -26.65 16.40 -6.24
N ASP A 141 -25.61 16.74 -5.46
CA ASP A 141 -24.32 17.20 -5.98
C ASP A 141 -23.28 16.07 -6.10
N ASP A 142 -23.14 15.24 -5.05
CA ASP A 142 -22.09 14.21 -4.96
C ASP A 142 -22.52 12.80 -5.43
N GLY A 143 -23.80 12.62 -5.79
CA GLY A 143 -24.31 11.38 -6.39
C GLY A 143 -24.45 10.19 -5.43
N ALA A 144 -24.57 10.43 -4.12
CA ALA A 144 -24.79 9.38 -3.13
C ALA A 144 -26.08 8.58 -3.43
N LYS A 145 -26.01 7.25 -3.32
CA LYS A 145 -27.11 6.32 -3.71
C LYS A 145 -28.34 6.39 -2.81
N ALA A 146 -28.22 6.98 -1.62
CA ALA A 146 -29.30 7.23 -0.66
C ALA A 146 -28.88 8.38 0.28
N PRO A 147 -29.82 9.14 0.86
CA PRO A 147 -29.49 10.10 1.90
C PRO A 147 -28.92 9.36 3.12
N ALA A 148 -27.67 9.63 3.46
CA ALA A 148 -27.05 9.12 4.67
C ALA A 148 -27.60 9.89 5.88
N GLU A 149 -28.18 9.17 6.85
CA GLU A 149 -28.64 9.78 8.12
C GLU A 149 -27.46 10.21 9.00
N ARG A 150 -26.26 9.66 8.77
CA ARG A 150 -25.06 9.81 9.61
C ARG A 150 -23.77 9.83 8.78
N GLU A 151 -22.81 10.70 9.13
CA GLU A 151 -21.47 10.78 8.54
C GLU A 151 -20.52 9.94 9.38
N LEU A 152 -19.71 9.10 8.73
CA LEU A 152 -18.54 8.52 9.38
C LEU A 152 -17.38 9.51 9.33
N ARG A 153 -16.86 9.88 10.50
CA ARG A 153 -15.68 10.73 10.64
C ARG A 153 -14.57 9.98 11.37
N ILE A 154 -13.36 10.02 10.83
CA ILE A 154 -12.19 9.39 11.47
C ILE A 154 -11.28 10.52 11.93
N VAL A 155 -11.15 10.70 13.24
CA VAL A 155 -10.16 11.61 13.83
C VAL A 155 -8.83 10.88 13.88
N ALA A 156 -8.00 11.10 12.85
CA ALA A 156 -6.80 10.33 12.59
C ALA A 156 -5.54 10.99 13.16
N THR A 157 -4.62 10.17 13.66
CA THR A 157 -3.24 10.61 13.98
C THR A 157 -2.23 10.21 12.91
N ALA A 158 -2.56 9.23 12.07
CA ALA A 158 -1.73 8.79 10.95
C ALA A 158 -2.56 8.44 9.71
N ILE A 159 -2.00 8.62 8.52
CA ILE A 159 -2.52 8.08 7.27
C ILE A 159 -1.37 7.62 6.36
N SER A 160 -1.53 6.46 5.73
CA SER A 160 -0.57 5.83 4.82
C SER A 160 -1.17 5.69 3.42
N LEU A 161 -0.45 6.15 2.41
CA LEU A 161 -0.82 6.08 0.99
C LEU A 161 0.18 5.16 0.28
N PRO A 162 -0.13 3.86 0.08
CA PRO A 162 0.82 2.90 -0.51
C PRO A 162 1.22 3.18 -1.96
N ASP A 163 0.36 3.86 -2.73
CA ASP A 163 0.52 4.13 -4.17
C ASP A 163 0.69 5.65 -4.46
N ALA A 164 1.38 6.38 -3.58
CA ALA A 164 1.59 7.84 -3.65
C ALA A 164 2.59 8.29 -4.73
#